data_AF-A0A959TA14-F1
#
_entry.id   AF-A0A959TA14-F1
#
_cell.length_a   1.000
_cell.length_b   1.000
_cell.length_c   1.000
_cell.angle_alpha   90.00
_cell.angle_beta   90.00
_cell.angle_gamma   90.00
#
_symmetry.space_group_name_H-M   'P 1'
#
loop_
_entity.id
_entity.type
_entity.pdbx_description
1 polymer ?
#
loop_
_entity_poly.entity_id
_entity_poly.type
_entity_poly.pdbx_seq_one_letter_code
_entity_poly.pdbx_strand_id
1 'polypeptide(L)' 'MSSWKETDKALERTFTFADFKEAFAFMARVAFEAEAMAHHPEWTNVYNKVTVRLSTHDAGGKVTDKDRELAAAIDRVAGA' A
#
# COMPACT_ATOMS: atom_id res chain seq x y z
N MET A 1 6.82 -0.02 9.63
CA MET A 1 7.53 -1.08 8.86
C MET A 1 7.43 -2.51 9.43
N SER A 2 7.16 -2.74 10.72
CA SER A 2 7.15 -4.10 11.30
C SER A 2 6.02 -5.03 10.82
N SER A 3 5.07 -4.55 10.02
CA SER A 3 3.94 -5.35 9.51
C SER A 3 3.96 -5.60 7.99
N TRP A 4 4.90 -5.01 7.26
CA TRP A 4 5.05 -5.29 5.83
C TRP A 4 5.93 -6.52 5.63
N LYS A 5 5.45 -7.46 4.83
CA LYS A 5 6.25 -8.60 4.38
C LYS A 5 7.08 -8.16 3.18
N GLU A 6 8.39 -8.15 3.34
CA GLU A 6 9.32 -7.83 2.26
C GLU A 6 9.83 -9.09 1.57
N THR A 7 9.84 -9.05 0.24
CA THR A 7 10.50 -10.02 -0.64
C THR A 7 11.32 -9.25 -1.67
N ASP A 8 12.21 -9.92 -2.41
CA ASP A 8 13.00 -9.28 -3.47
C ASP A 8 12.16 -8.57 -4.54
N LYS A 9 10.88 -8.93 -4.66
CA LYS A 9 9.96 -8.43 -5.69
C LYS A 9 8.99 -7.38 -5.19
N ALA A 10 8.61 -7.41 -3.92
CA ALA A 10 7.59 -6.48 -3.41
C ALA A 10 7.57 -6.40 -1.89
N LEU A 11 7.06 -5.27 -1.39
CA LEU A 11 6.48 -5.14 -0.07
C LEU A 11 4.99 -5.52 -0.14
N GLU A 12 4.51 -6.35 0.78
CA GLU A 12 3.10 -6.75 0.83
C GLU A 12 2.53 -6.61 2.25
N ARG A 13 1.31 -6.08 2.36
CA ARG A 13 0.56 -6.01 3.63
C ARG A 13 -0.94 -6.08 3.39
N THR A 14 -1.65 -6.82 4.23
CA THR A 14 -3.12 -6.82 4.26
C THR A 14 -3.64 -5.97 5.42
N PHE A 15 -4.50 -5.01 5.10
CA PHE A 15 -5.25 -4.19 6.05
C PHE A 15 -6.67 -4.76 6.16
N THR A 16 -7.19 -4.86 7.39
CA THR A 16 -8.56 -5.31 7.66
C THR A 16 -9.29 -4.21 8.44
N PHE A 17 -10.46 -3.82 7.96
CA PHE A 17 -11.30 -2.74 8.49
C PHE A 17 -12.61 -3.28 9.07
N ALA A 18 -13.43 -2.44 9.70
CA ALA A 18 -14.72 -2.91 10.23
C ALA A 18 -15.71 -3.27 9.12
N ASP A 19 -15.74 -2.47 8.05
CA ASP A 19 -16.65 -2.65 6.92
C ASP A 19 -16.04 -2.18 5.58
N PHE A 20 -16.82 -2.28 4.51
CA PHE A 20 -16.41 -1.85 3.17
C PHE A 20 -16.23 -0.33 3.05
N LYS A 21 -17.03 0.47 3.78
CA LYS A 21 -16.93 1.93 3.69
C LYS A 21 -15.60 2.42 4.26
N GLU A 22 -15.17 1.84 5.39
CA GLU A 22 -13.86 2.13 5.97
C GLU A 22 -12.72 1.70 5.05
N ALA A 23 -12.79 0.49 4.47
CA ALA A 23 -11.80 0.02 3.51
C ALA A 23 -11.68 0.96 2.31
N PHE A 24 -12.81 1.39 1.74
CA PHE A 24 -12.81 2.31 0.60
C PHE A 24 -12.33 3.72 0.98
N ALA A 25 -12.67 4.22 2.17
CA ALA A 25 -12.16 5.50 2.67
C ALA A 25 -10.63 5.47 2.85
N PHE A 26 -10.09 4.37 3.35
CA PHE A 26 -8.64 4.13 3.40
C PHE A 26 -8.04 4.16 1.99
N MET A 27 -8.61 3.40 1.05
CA MET A 27 -8.15 3.36 -0.35
C MET A 27 -8.15 4.76 -0.99
N ALA A 28 -9.22 5.53 -0.81
CA ALA A 28 -9.32 6.88 -1.35
C ALA A 28 -8.20 7.79 -0.83
N ARG A 29 -7.86 7.71 0.46
CA ARG A 29 -6.75 8.48 1.05
C ARG A 29 -5.39 8.04 0.52
N VAL A 30 -5.16 6.73 0.39
CA VAL A 30 -3.93 6.17 -0.20
C VAL A 30 -3.73 6.65 -1.64
N ALA A 31 -4.82 6.81 -2.42
CA ALA A 31 -4.73 7.30 -3.80
C ALA A 31 -4.13 8.71 -3.90
N PHE A 32 -4.42 9.61 -2.94
CA PHE A 32 -3.82 10.95 -2.91
C PHE A 32 -2.32 10.90 -2.62
N GLU A 33 -1.89 10.07 -1.66
CA GLU A 33 -0.47 9.89 -1.34
C GLU A 33 0.29 9.28 -2.53
N ALA A 34 -0.27 8.23 -3.14
CA ALA A 34 0.31 7.56 -4.30
C ALA A 34 0.49 8.52 -5.49
N GLU A 35 -0.52 9.35 -5.78
CA GLU A 35 -0.45 10.33 -6.87
C GLU A 35 0.56 11.44 -6.58
N ALA A 36 0.59 11.97 -5.35
CA ALA A 36 1.57 12.99 -4.94
C ALA A 36 3.02 12.49 -5.08
N MET A 37 3.24 11.17 -4.92
CA MET A 37 4.54 10.52 -5.05
C MET A 37 4.85 10.04 -6.47
N ALA A 38 3.90 10.15 -7.41
CA ALA A 38 3.95 9.53 -8.73
C ALA A 38 4.40 8.06 -8.66
N HIS A 39 3.85 7.31 -7.69
CA HIS A 39 4.18 5.92 -7.41
C HIS A 39 2.94 5.20 -6.92
N HIS A 40 2.47 4.21 -7.68
CA HIS A 40 1.15 3.61 -7.44
C HIS A 40 1.25 2.18 -6.89
N PRO A 41 0.36 1.80 -5.96
CA PRO A 41 0.29 0.42 -5.47
C PRO A 41 -0.37 -0.51 -6.49
N GLU A 42 0.00 -1.79 -6.43
CA GLU A 42 -0.89 -2.88 -6.82
C GLU A 42 -1.73 -3.25 -5.59
N TRP A 43 -3.06 -3.40 -5.73
CA TRP A 43 -3.88 -3.84 -4.61
C TRP A 43 -5.07 -4.68 -5.02
N THR A 44 -5.60 -5.44 -4.06
CA THR A 44 -6.89 -6.11 -4.16
C THR A 44 -7.74 -5.72 -2.96
N ASN A 45 -9.02 -5.42 -3.21
CA ASN A 45 -10.00 -5.16 -2.15
C ASN A 45 -11.13 -6.19 -2.22
N VAL A 46 -11.38 -6.86 -1.09
CA VAL A 46 -12.49 -7.82 -0.92
C VAL A 46 -13.21 -7.46 0.38
N TYR A 47 -14.38 -6.84 0.25
CA TYR A 47 -15.16 -6.33 1.38
C TYR A 47 -14.30 -5.42 2.29
N ASN A 48 -14.06 -5.82 3.53
CA ASN A 48 -13.31 -5.05 4.52
C ASN A 48 -11.80 -5.31 4.51
N LYS A 49 -11.27 -6.04 3.53
CA LYS A 49 -9.84 -6.35 3.42
C LYS A 49 -9.22 -5.67 2.20
N VAL A 50 -8.07 -5.03 2.39
CA VAL A 50 -7.26 -4.44 1.31
C VAL A 50 -5.86 -5.01 1.40
N THR A 51 -5.46 -5.82 0.42
CA THR A 51 -4.08 -6.29 0.30
C THR A 51 -3.33 -5.36 -0.65
N VAL A 52 -2.29 -4.72 -0.14
CA VAL A 52 -1.44 -3.79 -0.89
C VAL A 52 -0.10 -4.47 -1.17
N ARG A 53 0.37 -4.30 -2.41
CA ARG A 53 1.66 -4.76 -2.90
C ARG A 53 2.39 -3.63 -3.60
N LEU A 54 3.63 -3.37 -3.22
CA LEU A 54 4.45 -2.26 -3.71
C LEU A 54 5.72 -2.79 -4.35
N SER A 55 5.98 -2.35 -5.57
CA SER A 55 7.23 -2.56 -6.29
C SER A 55 7.41 -1.46 -7.33
N THR A 56 8.66 -1.14 -7.65
CA THR A 56 8.96 -0.16 -8.69
C THR A 56 9.10 -0.84 -10.05
N HIS A 57 8.13 -0.62 -10.94
CA HIS A 57 8.07 -1.24 -12.27
C HIS A 57 9.35 -0.98 -13.08
N ASP A 58 9.78 0.28 -13.16
CA ASP A 58 10.94 0.69 -13.97
C ASP A 58 12.28 0.21 -13.40
N ALA A 59 12.29 -0.27 -12.15
CA ALA A 59 13.42 -0.95 -11.53
C ALA A 59 13.41 -2.48 -11.78
N GLY A 60 12.61 -2.95 -12.75
CA GLY A 60 12.42 -4.37 -13.04
C GLY A 60 11.50 -5.08 -12.04
N GLY A 61 10.55 -4.36 -11.44
CA GLY A 61 9.61 -4.91 -10.45
C GLY A 61 10.28 -5.31 -9.14
N LYS A 62 11.20 -4.46 -8.65
CA LYS A 62 11.94 -4.64 -7.40
C LYS A 62 11.52 -3.60 -6.37
N VAL A 63 11.77 -3.91 -5.10
CA VAL A 63 11.59 -2.95 -4.00
C VAL A 63 12.67 -1.87 -4.05
N THR A 64 12.25 -0.62 -4.10
CA THR A 64 13.11 0.56 -3.98
C THR A 64 12.68 1.43 -2.79
N ASP A 65 13.37 2.54 -2.57
CA ASP A 65 13.01 3.47 -1.51
C ASP A 65 11.64 4.13 -1.74
N LYS A 66 11.20 4.29 -2.99
CA LYS A 66 9.83 4.75 -3.31
C LYS A 66 8.76 3.83 -2.71
N ASP A 67 9.00 2.52 -2.76
CA ASP A 67 8.09 1.53 -2.19
C ASP A 67 8.06 1.63 -0.66
N ARG A 68 9.21 1.86 -0.02
CA ARG A 68 9.31 2.04 1.44
C ARG A 68 8.68 3.35 1.92
N GLU A 69 8.85 4.42 1.16
CA GLU A 69 8.23 5.72 1.43
C GLU A 69 6.70 5.63 1.30
N LEU A 70 6.19 4.99 0.24
CA LEU A 70 4.76 4.82 0.05
C LEU A 70 4.18 3.88 1.10
N ALA A 71 4.88 2.79 1.45
CA ALA A 71 4.49 1.93 2.57
C ALA A 71 4.34 2.72 3.88
N ALA A 72 5.27 3.63 4.17
CA ALA A 72 5.21 4.48 5.35
C ALA A 72 4.05 5.50 5.29
N ALA A 73 3.74 6.05 4.12
CA ALA A 73 2.57 6.91 3.94
C ALA A 73 1.26 6.14 4.15
N ILE A 74 1.17 4.92 3.62
CA ILE A 74 0.02 4.03 3.79
C ILE A 74 -0.17 3.65 5.27
N ASP A 75 0.93 3.35 5.99
CA ASP A 75 0.88 3.08 7.45
C ASP A 75 0.27 4.27 8.20
N ARG A 76 0.69 5.51 7.89
CA ARG A 76 0.10 6.73 8.49
C ARG A 76 -1.39 6.88 8.18
N VAL A 77 -1.80 6.62 6.93
CA VAL A 77 -3.21 6.68 6.52
C VAL A 77 -4.07 5.64 7.25
N ALA A 78 -3.51 4.44 7.49
CA ALA A 78 -4.15 3.38 8.26
C ALA A 78 -4.20 3.65 9.77
N GLY A 79 -3.45 4.64 10.27
CA GLY A 79 -3.26 4.87 11.71
C GLY A 79 -2.41 3.80 12.38
N ALA A 80 -1.47 3.20 11.64
CA ALA A 80 -0.62 2.08 12.05
C ALA A 80 0.84 2.47 12.34
#